data_AF-A0A957J7Y4-F1
#
_entry.id   AF-A0A957J7Y4-F1
#
_cell.length_a   1.000
_cell.length_b   1.000
_cell.length_c   1.000
_cell.angle_alpha   90.00
_cell.angle_beta   90.00
_cell.angle_gamma   90.00
#
_symmetry.space_group_name_H-M   'P 1'
#
loop_
_entity.id
_entity.type
_entity.pdbx_description
1 polymer ?
#
loop_
_entity_poly.entity_id
_entity_poly.type
_entity_poly.pdbx_seq_one_letter_code
_entity_poly.pdbx_strand_id
1 'polypeptide(L)'
;MDSRNWRKSLVKTAKSVGFYLLLLLLFFPFFFVFFWMVQGAFKTQIQNTAVPPIFIFEPTLQNFETVFRRNPMMEFLRNSAYVAIGSTALGLLFGLPAAYVIAKYKLRILAIIILVGRIIPAISLLVPWFIMFSYLGLIGTYTVLILSHLLITLPMTIWLMIG
;
A
#
# COMPACT_ATOMS: atom_id res chain seq x y z
N MET A 1 26.20 31.42 -39.38
CA MET A 1 26.12 30.43 -38.29
C MET A 1 25.42 31.07 -37.10
N ASP A 2 24.25 30.54 -36.73
CA ASP A 2 23.18 31.21 -36.00
C ASP A 2 23.48 31.46 -34.50
N SER A 3 23.73 32.72 -34.12
CA SER A 3 23.92 33.16 -32.72
C SER A 3 22.63 33.13 -31.88
N ARG A 4 21.51 32.67 -32.44
CA ARG A 4 20.20 32.58 -31.77
C ARG A 4 19.95 31.24 -31.07
N ASN A 5 20.70 30.21 -31.45
CA ASN A 5 20.46 28.84 -30.98
C ASN A 5 21.13 28.52 -29.64
N TRP A 6 22.23 29.18 -29.29
CA TRP A 6 22.95 28.93 -28.03
C TRP A 6 22.20 29.44 -26.79
N ARG A 7 21.54 30.62 -26.85
CA ARG A 7 20.71 31.13 -25.74
C ARG A 7 19.50 30.24 -25.46
N LYS A 8 18.86 29.70 -26.51
CA LYS A 8 17.73 28.76 -26.38
C LYS A 8 18.17 27.44 -25.76
N SER A 9 19.37 26.95 -26.09
CA SER A 9 19.96 25.75 -25.49
C SER A 9 20.28 25.95 -24.00
N LEU A 10 20.89 27.07 -23.61
CA LEU A 10 21.19 27.37 -22.19
C LEU A 10 19.94 27.49 -21.33
N VAL A 11 18.89 28.16 -21.82
CA VAL A 11 17.61 28.26 -21.10
C VAL A 11 16.92 26.90 -20.98
N LYS A 12 17.04 26.04 -22.00
CA LYS A 12 16.51 24.67 -21.95
C LYS A 12 17.25 23.82 -20.91
N THR A 13 18.58 23.88 -20.89
CA THR A 13 19.41 23.15 -19.92
C THR A 13 19.19 23.66 -18.50
N ALA A 14 19.10 24.97 -18.28
CA ALA A 14 18.81 25.54 -16.95
C ALA A 14 17.42 25.13 -16.44
N LYS A 15 16.40 25.11 -17.30
CA LYS A 15 15.07 24.60 -16.96
C LYS A 15 15.09 23.11 -16.66
N SER A 16 15.85 22.31 -17.41
CA SER A 16 16.02 20.87 -17.13
C SER A 16 16.72 20.61 -15.80
N VAL A 17 17.80 21.33 -15.50
CA VAL A 17 18.51 21.20 -14.21
C VAL A 17 17.62 21.62 -13.04
N GLY A 18 16.89 22.74 -13.18
CA GLY A 18 15.92 23.18 -12.17
C GLY A 18 14.80 22.16 -11.94
N PHE A 19 14.31 21.53 -13.02
CA PHE A 19 13.31 20.46 -12.93
C PHE A 19 13.85 19.23 -12.18
N TYR A 20 15.06 18.76 -12.49
CA TYR A 20 15.65 17.61 -11.80
C TYR A 20 15.97 17.91 -10.33
N LEU A 21 16.42 19.12 -9.99
CA LEU A 21 16.62 19.53 -8.59
C LEU A 21 15.31 19.55 -7.80
N LEU A 22 14.23 20.05 -8.42
CA LEU A 22 12.91 20.06 -7.80
C LEU A 22 12.37 18.63 -7.59
N LEU A 23 12.55 17.75 -8.57
CA LEU A 23 12.23 16.33 -8.41
C LEU A 23 13.05 15.72 -7.28
N LEU A 24 14.36 15.95 -7.24
CA LEU A 24 15.21 15.40 -6.19
C LEU A 24 14.76 15.88 -4.80
N LEU A 25 14.47 17.17 -4.65
CA LEU A 25 13.97 17.73 -3.40
C LEU A 25 12.62 17.11 -2.98
N LEU A 26 11.71 16.90 -3.94
CA LEU A 26 10.40 16.29 -3.71
C LEU A 26 10.51 14.82 -3.28
N PHE A 27 11.41 14.06 -3.92
CA PHE A 27 11.58 12.63 -3.65
C PHE A 27 12.56 12.32 -2.50
N PHE A 28 13.43 13.26 -2.13
CA PHE A 28 14.40 13.10 -1.06
C PHE A 28 13.81 12.53 0.24
N PRO A 29 12.69 13.03 0.81
CA PRO A 29 12.15 12.47 2.05
C PRO A 29 11.72 11.01 1.90
N PHE A 30 11.20 10.60 0.74
CA PHE A 30 10.85 9.21 0.47
C PHE A 30 12.10 8.34 0.45
N PHE A 31 13.12 8.73 -0.31
CA PHE A 31 14.39 8.00 -0.35
C PHE A 31 15.05 7.93 1.03
N PHE A 32 14.97 9.00 1.81
CA PHE A 32 15.53 9.04 3.15
C PHE A 32 14.84 8.03 4.09
N VAL A 33 13.51 7.93 4.07
CA VAL A 33 12.78 6.93 4.87
C VAL A 33 13.19 5.50 4.47
N PHE A 34 13.25 5.20 3.17
CA PHE A 34 13.71 3.88 2.71
C PHE A 34 15.16 3.59 3.08
N PHE A 35 16.04 4.57 2.90
CA PHE A 35 17.44 4.47 3.32
C PHE A 35 17.52 4.15 4.82
N TRP A 36 16.75 4.85 5.66
CA TRP A 36 16.70 4.60 7.09
C TRP A 36 16.22 3.19 7.43
N MET A 37 15.15 2.72 6.77
CA MET A 37 14.64 1.35 6.96
C MET A 37 15.69 0.30 6.61
N VAL A 38 16.40 0.46 5.49
CA VAL A 38 17.45 -0.47 5.06
C VAL A 38 18.60 -0.46 6.05
N GLN A 39 19.09 0.72 6.46
CA GLN A 39 20.14 0.83 7.47
C GLN A 39 19.72 0.15 8.78
N GLY A 40 18.48 0.35 9.22
CA GLY A 40 17.94 -0.27 10.42
C GLY A 40 17.89 -1.80 10.36
N ALA A 41 17.69 -2.37 9.17
CA ALA A 41 17.68 -3.82 8.99
C ALA A 41 19.05 -4.48 9.25
N PHE A 42 20.16 -3.75 9.05
CA PHE A 42 21.52 -4.26 9.26
C PHE A 42 22.15 -3.85 10.61
N LYS A 43 21.52 -2.95 11.35
CA LYS A 43 21.97 -2.50 12.68
C LYS A 43 21.51 -3.43 13.79
N THR A 44 22.25 -3.48 14.89
CA THR A 44 21.75 -4.14 16.11
C THR A 44 20.60 -3.36 16.75
N GLN A 45 19.77 -4.02 17.57
CA GLN A 45 18.64 -3.38 18.27
C GLN A 45 19.09 -2.16 19.09
N ILE A 46 20.26 -2.25 19.74
CA ILE A 46 20.86 -1.17 20.52
C ILE A 46 21.23 0.01 19.61
N GLN A 47 21.86 -0.26 18.46
CA GLN A 47 22.20 0.78 17.48
C GLN A 47 20.97 1.45 16.84
N ASN A 48 19.87 0.70 16.67
CA ASN A 48 18.62 1.24 16.14
C ASN A 48 17.89 2.19 17.09
N THR A 49 18.08 2.00 18.40
CA THR A 49 17.42 2.82 19.43
C THR A 49 18.35 3.91 20.00
N ALA A 50 19.57 4.02 19.46
CA ALA A 50 20.58 4.95 19.93
C ALA A 50 20.19 6.41 19.63
N VAL A 51 20.45 7.29 20.60
CA VAL A 51 20.31 8.75 20.49
C VAL A 51 21.68 9.36 20.86
N PRO A 52 22.38 10.05 19.95
CA PRO A 52 22.01 10.39 18.57
C PRO A 52 22.04 9.18 17.61
N PRO A 53 21.35 9.26 16.45
CA PRO A 53 21.35 8.17 15.47
C PRO A 53 22.74 7.86 14.88
N ILE A 54 23.10 6.59 14.87
CA ILE A 54 24.39 6.12 14.35
C ILE A 54 24.25 5.82 12.85
N PHE A 55 25.00 6.50 11.98
CA PHE A 55 24.97 6.23 10.53
C PHE A 55 26.09 5.31 10.04
N ILE A 56 27.19 5.22 10.80
CA ILE A 56 28.34 4.35 10.48
C ILE A 56 28.35 3.22 11.49
N PHE A 57 28.20 1.99 11.01
CA PHE A 57 28.18 0.77 11.84
C PHE A 57 28.69 -0.41 11.01
N GLU A 58 29.02 -1.50 11.70
CA GLU A 58 29.32 -2.78 11.06
C GLU A 58 28.01 -3.48 10.68
N PRO A 59 27.71 -3.70 9.40
CA PRO A 59 26.47 -4.35 8.98
C PRO A 59 26.38 -5.78 9.50
N THR A 60 25.24 -6.15 10.06
CA THR A 60 24.98 -7.50 10.59
C THR A 60 23.78 -8.14 9.91
N LEU A 61 23.80 -9.47 9.79
CA LEU A 61 22.66 -10.26 9.28
C LEU A 61 21.82 -10.89 10.40
N GLN A 62 22.11 -10.56 11.66
CA GLN A 62 21.49 -11.17 12.84
C GLN A 62 19.98 -10.92 12.89
N ASN A 63 19.51 -9.75 12.44
CA ASN A 63 18.08 -9.45 12.39
C ASN A 63 17.35 -10.38 11.41
N PHE A 64 17.93 -10.63 10.24
CA PHE A 64 17.35 -11.54 9.25
C PHE A 64 17.29 -12.98 9.80
N GLU A 65 18.39 -13.48 10.38
CA GLU A 65 18.40 -14.79 11.02
C GLU A 65 17.35 -14.89 12.13
N THR A 66 17.26 -13.88 12.99
CA THR A 66 16.30 -13.82 14.10
C THR A 66 14.86 -13.84 13.60
N VAL A 67 14.54 -13.10 12.53
CA VAL A 67 13.20 -13.04 11.96
C VAL A 67 12.80 -14.39 11.35
N PHE A 68 13.72 -15.09 10.67
CA PHE A 68 13.38 -16.36 10.01
C PHE A 68 13.51 -17.60 10.92
N ARG A 69 14.39 -17.58 11.93
CA ARG A 69 14.61 -18.73 12.83
C ARG A 69 13.85 -18.63 14.14
N ARG A 70 13.72 -17.43 14.72
CA ARG A 70 13.09 -17.24 16.03
C ARG A 70 11.63 -16.78 15.94
N ASN A 71 11.20 -16.27 14.79
CA ASN A 71 9.82 -15.86 14.55
C ASN A 71 9.23 -16.69 13.40
N PRO A 72 7.92 -17.00 13.43
CA PRO A 72 7.24 -17.70 12.34
C PRO A 72 6.96 -16.75 11.16
N MET A 73 7.97 -16.02 10.69
CA MET A 73 7.82 -15.02 9.63
C MET A 73 7.25 -15.64 8.34
N MET A 74 7.65 -16.87 8.02
CA MET A 74 7.15 -17.57 6.85
C MET A 74 5.65 -17.89 6.95
N GLU A 75 5.14 -18.15 8.15
CA GLU A 75 3.71 -18.35 8.37
C GLU A 75 2.97 -17.03 8.20
N PHE A 76 3.47 -15.92 8.74
CA PHE A 76 2.86 -14.61 8.56
C PHE A 76 2.80 -14.21 7.08
N LEU A 77 3.88 -14.42 6.32
CA LEU A 77 3.89 -14.17 4.88
C LEU A 77 2.86 -15.03 4.14
N ARG A 78 2.77 -16.32 4.46
CA ARG A 78 1.77 -17.22 3.86
C ARG A 78 0.35 -16.82 4.21
N ASN A 79 0.09 -16.43 5.46
CA ASN A 79 -1.23 -16.00 5.93
C ASN A 79 -1.67 -14.72 5.22
N SER A 80 -0.77 -13.73 5.14
CA SER A 80 -1.03 -12.48 4.41
C SER A 80 -1.24 -12.73 2.91
N ALA A 81 -0.41 -13.57 2.28
CA ALA A 81 -0.57 -13.91 0.87
C ALA A 81 -1.91 -14.63 0.61
N TYR A 82 -2.28 -15.58 1.46
CA TYR A 82 -3.55 -16.29 1.36
C TYR A 82 -4.75 -15.36 1.46
N VAL A 83 -4.76 -14.47 2.46
CA VAL A 83 -5.84 -13.47 2.64
C VAL A 83 -5.87 -12.46 1.49
N ALA A 84 -4.71 -11.99 1.03
CA ALA A 84 -4.61 -11.03 -0.07
C ALA A 84 -5.13 -11.62 -1.39
N ILE A 85 -4.71 -12.83 -1.73
CA ILE A 85 -5.16 -13.54 -2.93
C ILE A 85 -6.66 -13.83 -2.83
N GLY A 86 -7.13 -14.38 -1.69
CA GLY A 86 -8.54 -14.71 -1.50
C GLY A 86 -9.47 -13.50 -1.58
N SER A 87 -9.08 -12.39 -0.93
CA SER A 87 -9.87 -11.15 -0.97
C SER A 87 -9.84 -10.46 -2.32
N THR A 88 -8.72 -10.53 -3.05
CA THR A 88 -8.62 -10.00 -4.42
C THR A 88 -9.46 -10.85 -5.38
N ALA A 89 -9.36 -12.18 -5.31
CA ALA A 89 -10.11 -13.08 -6.17
C ALA A 89 -11.63 -12.91 -5.97
N LEU A 90 -12.11 -12.90 -4.73
CA LEU A 90 -13.53 -12.66 -4.43
C LEU A 90 -13.96 -11.23 -4.80
N GLY A 91 -13.10 -10.24 -4.56
CA GLY A 91 -13.35 -8.85 -4.95
C GLY A 91 -13.54 -8.71 -6.46
N LEU A 92 -12.75 -9.41 -7.27
CA LEU A 92 -12.90 -9.46 -8.73
C LEU A 92 -14.14 -10.25 -9.13
N LEU A 93 -14.37 -11.41 -8.51
CA LEU A 93 -15.49 -12.29 -8.82
C LEU A 93 -16.85 -11.57 -8.74
N PHE A 94 -17.05 -10.75 -7.70
CA PHE A 94 -18.29 -9.98 -7.52
C PHE A 94 -18.21 -8.57 -8.07
N GLY A 95 -17.03 -7.94 -8.02
CA GLY A 95 -16.84 -6.57 -8.48
C GLY A 95 -16.91 -6.41 -10.00
N LEU A 96 -16.39 -7.37 -10.76
CA LEU A 96 -16.40 -7.30 -12.23
C LEU A 96 -17.83 -7.35 -12.81
N PRO A 97 -18.71 -8.31 -12.44
CA PRO A 97 -20.09 -8.31 -12.92
C PRO A 97 -20.87 -7.06 -12.48
N ALA A 98 -20.65 -6.60 -11.24
CA ALA A 98 -21.29 -5.40 -10.74
C ALA A 98 -20.87 -4.16 -11.55
N ALA A 99 -19.57 -3.99 -11.80
CA ALA A 99 -19.05 -2.92 -12.63
C ALA A 99 -19.62 -2.95 -14.05
N TYR A 100 -19.68 -4.14 -14.66
CA TYR A 100 -20.22 -4.33 -16.01
C TYR A 100 -21.67 -3.85 -16.12
N VAL A 101 -22.54 -4.25 -15.18
CA VAL A 101 -23.95 -3.82 -15.17
C VAL A 101 -24.03 -2.31 -14.97
N ILE A 102 -23.25 -1.76 -14.03
CA ILE A 102 -23.27 -0.33 -13.74
C ILE A 102 -22.83 0.49 -14.97
N ALA A 103 -21.77 0.06 -15.66
CA ALA A 103 -21.27 0.72 -16.86
C ALA A 103 -22.27 0.60 -18.02
N LYS A 104 -22.80 -0.61 -18.27
CA LYS A 104 -23.73 -0.89 -19.36
C LYS A 104 -25.03 -0.07 -19.25
N TYR A 105 -25.61 -0.02 -18.06
CA TYR A 105 -26.87 0.69 -17.81
C TYR A 105 -26.67 2.12 -17.31
N LYS A 106 -25.42 2.63 -17.32
CA LYS A 106 -25.07 4.01 -16.92
C LYS A 106 -25.57 4.38 -15.51
N LEU A 107 -25.53 3.44 -14.57
CA LEU A 107 -26.04 3.59 -13.20
C LEU A 107 -25.07 4.38 -12.30
N ARG A 108 -24.78 5.64 -12.68
CA ARG A 108 -23.79 6.49 -11.99
C ARG A 108 -24.09 6.70 -10.50
N ILE A 109 -25.36 6.82 -10.14
CA ILE A 109 -25.78 7.01 -8.74
C ILE A 109 -25.41 5.78 -7.90
N LEU A 110 -25.61 4.57 -8.43
CA LEU A 110 -25.25 3.34 -7.75
C LEU A 110 -23.74 3.24 -7.52
N ALA A 111 -22.94 3.59 -8.53
CA ALA A 111 -21.47 3.66 -8.41
C ALA A 111 -21.03 4.60 -7.27
N ILE A 112 -21.65 5.78 -7.19
CA ILE A 112 -21.34 6.78 -6.16
C ILE A 112 -21.77 6.28 -4.78
N ILE A 113 -22.95 5.68 -4.63
CA ILE A 113 -23.43 5.14 -3.35
C ILE A 113 -22.46 4.06 -2.82
N ILE A 114 -22.03 3.14 -3.69
CA ILE A 114 -21.05 2.09 -3.32
C ILE A 114 -19.74 2.72 -2.84
N LEU A 115 -19.30 3.79 -3.48
CA LEU A 115 -18.04 4.46 -3.14
C LEU A 115 -18.14 5.27 -1.84
N VAL A 116 -19.25 5.97 -1.64
CA VAL A 116 -19.55 6.71 -0.39
C VAL A 116 -19.64 5.74 0.79
N GLY A 117 -20.17 4.53 0.60
CA GLY A 117 -20.18 3.50 1.63
C GLY A 117 -18.80 3.17 2.20
N ARG A 118 -17.72 3.35 1.42
CA ARG A 118 -16.33 3.14 1.86
C ARG A 118 -15.79 4.26 2.75
N ILE A 119 -16.42 5.44 2.77
CA ILE A 119 -15.99 6.57 3.60
C ILE A 119 -16.24 6.26 5.09
N ILE A 120 -17.16 5.33 5.38
CA ILE A 120 -17.39 4.83 6.74
C ILE A 120 -16.05 4.31 7.31
N PRO A 121 -15.59 4.83 8.45
CA PRO A 121 -14.34 4.38 9.04
C PRO A 121 -14.37 2.87 9.30
N ALA A 122 -13.35 2.15 8.83
CA ALA A 122 -13.27 0.71 9.01
C ALA A 122 -13.37 0.29 10.48
N ILE A 123 -12.86 1.12 11.39
CA ILE A 123 -12.93 0.87 12.83
C ILE A 123 -14.35 0.95 13.40
N SER A 124 -15.24 1.76 12.81
CA SER A 124 -16.65 1.84 13.21
C SER A 124 -17.41 0.58 12.85
N LEU A 125 -16.99 -0.13 11.80
CA LEU A 125 -17.59 -1.40 11.39
C LEU A 125 -17.06 -2.58 12.21
N LEU A 126 -15.96 -2.42 12.95
CA LEU A 126 -15.30 -3.53 13.66
C LEU A 126 -16.22 -4.24 14.64
N VAL A 127 -16.92 -3.49 15.52
CA VAL A 127 -17.82 -4.05 16.53
C VAL A 127 -18.98 -4.84 15.90
N PRO A 128 -19.78 -4.27 14.96
CA PRO A 128 -20.87 -5.04 14.35
C PRO A 128 -20.36 -6.25 13.54
N TRP A 129 -19.20 -6.13 12.88
CA TRP A 129 -18.58 -7.26 12.18
C TRP A 129 -18.18 -8.39 13.15
N PHE A 130 -17.56 -8.03 14.28
CA PHE A 130 -17.16 -8.98 15.30
C PHE A 130 -18.37 -9.73 15.86
N ILE A 131 -19.43 -9.00 16.21
CA ILE A 131 -20.67 -9.61 16.71
C ILE A 131 -21.26 -10.58 15.67
N MET A 132 -21.37 -10.14 14.41
CA MET A 132 -21.90 -10.98 13.32
C MET A 132 -21.08 -12.27 13.14
N PHE A 133 -19.76 -12.17 13.06
CA PHE A 133 -18.91 -13.36 12.88
C PHE A 133 -18.80 -14.23 14.12
N SER A 134 -19.00 -13.67 15.31
CA SER A 134 -19.11 -14.43 16.55
C SER A 134 -20.36 -15.31 16.53
N TYR A 135 -21.51 -14.78 16.10
CA TYR A 135 -22.72 -15.58 15.94
C TYR A 135 -22.57 -16.69 14.88
N LEU A 136 -21.81 -16.42 13.82
CA LEU A 136 -21.52 -17.40 12.77
C LEU A 136 -20.44 -18.43 13.18
N GLY A 137 -19.79 -18.28 14.34
CA GLY A 137 -18.70 -19.15 14.77
C GLY A 137 -17.44 -19.06 13.89
N LEU A 138 -17.28 -17.98 13.13
CA LEU A 138 -16.18 -17.81 12.16
C LEU A 138 -14.98 -17.06 12.75
N ILE A 139 -15.06 -16.57 13.99
CA ILE A 139 -13.99 -15.83 14.65
C ILE A 139 -12.69 -16.64 14.67
N GLY A 140 -11.58 -15.98 14.37
CA GLY A 140 -10.25 -16.60 14.32
C GLY A 140 -9.92 -17.29 12.99
N THR A 141 -10.80 -17.22 11.98
CA THR A 141 -10.56 -17.84 10.66
C THR A 141 -10.09 -16.83 9.60
N TYR A 142 -9.41 -17.33 8.56
CA TYR A 142 -9.08 -16.52 7.38
C TYR A 142 -10.32 -16.00 6.64
N THR A 143 -11.45 -16.70 6.74
CA THR A 143 -12.71 -16.31 6.11
C THR A 143 -13.17 -14.93 6.58
N VAL A 144 -13.09 -14.66 7.89
CA VAL A 144 -13.44 -13.35 8.45
C VAL A 144 -12.54 -12.26 7.88
N LEU A 145 -11.24 -12.52 7.80
CA LEU A 145 -10.28 -11.56 7.24
C LEU A 145 -10.57 -11.28 5.77
N ILE A 146 -10.78 -12.34 4.97
CA ILE A 146 -11.06 -12.23 3.53
C ILE A 146 -12.35 -11.46 3.29
N LEU A 147 -13.44 -11.79 3.99
CA LEU A 147 -14.73 -11.11 3.84
C LEU A 147 -14.67 -9.66 4.32
N SER A 148 -13.89 -9.37 5.37
CA SER A 148 -13.69 -8.00 5.84
C SER A 148 -12.96 -7.14 4.81
N HIS A 149 -11.99 -7.72 4.08
CA HIS A 149 -11.29 -7.01 3.01
C HIS A 149 -12.22 -6.63 1.84
N LEU A 150 -13.34 -7.34 1.64
CA LEU A 150 -14.32 -7.01 0.59
C LEU A 150 -14.93 -5.61 0.76
N LEU A 151 -14.99 -5.08 1.98
CA LEU A 151 -15.43 -3.71 2.26
C LEU A 151 -14.58 -2.67 1.52
N ILE A 152 -13.31 -3.00 1.26
CA ILE A 152 -12.36 -2.14 0.56
C ILE A 152 -12.21 -2.57 -0.90
N THR A 153 -12.06 -3.87 -1.15
CA THR A 153 -11.76 -4.37 -2.50
C THR A 153 -12.96 -4.24 -3.44
N LEU A 154 -14.21 -4.44 -2.98
CA LEU A 154 -15.38 -4.34 -3.86
C LEU A 154 -15.61 -2.91 -4.39
N PRO A 155 -15.69 -1.86 -3.55
CA PRO A 155 -15.91 -0.51 -4.07
C PRO A 155 -14.78 -0.05 -4.99
N MET A 156 -13.53 -0.44 -4.68
CA MET A 156 -12.37 -0.11 -5.51
C MET A 156 -12.39 -0.82 -6.86
N THR A 157 -12.61 -2.14 -6.86
CA THR A 157 -12.73 -2.91 -8.11
C THR A 157 -13.86 -2.35 -8.97
N ILE A 158 -15.04 -2.11 -8.38
CA ILE A 158 -16.19 -1.59 -9.13
C ILE A 158 -15.85 -0.24 -9.77
N TRP A 159 -15.30 0.68 -8.99
CA TRP A 159 -14.97 2.02 -9.48
C TRP A 159 -13.90 2.02 -10.57
N LEU A 160 -12.82 1.25 -10.37
CA LEU A 160 -11.74 1.15 -11.33
C LEU A 160 -12.20 0.53 -12.66
N MET A 161 -13.16 -0.38 -12.63
CA MET A 161 -13.64 -1.11 -13.81
C MET A 161 -14.81 -0.42 -14.53
N ILE A 162 -15.53 0.49 -13.87
CA ILE A 162 -16.50 1.38 -14.54
C ILE A 162 -15.80 2.44 -15.39
N GLY A 163 -14.55 2.78 -15.01
CA GLY A 163 -13.69 3.85 -15.53
C GLY A 163 -13.83 4.16 -17.01
#